data_AF-A0A662VQD4-F1
#
_entry.id   AF-A0A662VQD4-F1
#
_cell.length_a   1.000
_cell.length_b   1.000
_cell.length_c   1.000
_cell.angle_alpha   90.00
_cell.angle_beta   90.00
_cell.angle_gamma   90.00
#
_symmetry.space_group_name_H-M   'P 1'
#
loop_
_entity.id
_entity.type
_entity.pdbx_description
1 polymer ?
#
loop_
_entity_poly.entity_id
_entity_poly.type
_entity_poly.pdbx_seq_one_letter_code
_entity_poly.pdbx_strand_id
1 'polypeptide(L)'
;MELQIGGQTFKVQKLSGYRLLKVFGDGNKDPADLYRDLILACVEEPKLTKEQVEEMNAATFLKLGAEITKLHASDLENFQNIANLSKK
;
A
#
# COMPACT_ATOMS: atom_id res chain seq x y z
N MET A 1 9.11 4.93 -8.24
CA MET A 1 9.74 3.81 -8.96
C MET A 1 8.77 3.28 -9.99
N GLU A 2 9.26 2.60 -11.02
CA GLU A 2 8.42 1.91 -12.00
C GLU A 2 8.39 0.41 -11.69
N LEU A 3 7.20 -0.20 -11.78
CA LEU A 3 6.96 -1.60 -11.54
C LEU A 3 6.27 -2.21 -12.76
N GLN A 4 6.84 -3.29 -13.30
CA GLN A 4 6.23 -4.02 -14.41
C GLN A 4 5.54 -5.28 -13.90
N ILE A 5 4.20 -5.32 -14.01
CA ILE A 5 3.37 -6.40 -13.47
C ILE A 5 2.32 -6.78 -14.50
N GLY A 6 2.27 -8.05 -14.90
CA GLY A 6 1.23 -8.55 -15.83
C GLY A 6 1.22 -7.85 -17.19
N GLY A 7 2.37 -7.38 -17.67
CA GLY A 7 2.48 -6.62 -18.93
C GLY A 7 2.10 -5.14 -18.83
N GLN A 8 1.73 -4.66 -17.64
CA GLN A 8 1.43 -3.26 -17.37
C GLN A 8 2.54 -2.62 -16.54
N THR A 9 2.81 -1.34 -16.82
CA THR A 9 3.76 -0.53 -16.05
C THR A 9 3.00 0.35 -15.07
N PHE A 10 3.41 0.33 -13.81
CA PHE A 10 2.89 1.16 -12.73
C PHE A 10 4.00 2.06 -12.22
N LYS A 11 3.75 3.36 -12.20
CA LYS A 11 4.59 4.34 -11.51
C LYS A 11 4.05 4.50 -10.11
N VAL A 12 4.88 4.14 -9.13
CA VAL A 12 4.52 4.22 -7.71
C VAL A 12 5.43 5.17 -6.95
N GLN A 13 4.86 5.87 -5.98
CA GLN A 13 5.57 6.78 -5.09
C GLN A 13 5.58 6.23 -3.66
N LYS A 14 6.70 6.44 -2.98
CA LYS A 14 6.78 6.22 -1.53
C LYS A 14 6.00 7.33 -0.82
N LEU A 15 5.08 6.95 0.04
CA LEU A 15 4.31 7.87 0.88
C LEU A 15 5.17 8.38 2.04
N SER A 16 4.85 9.59 2.50
CA SER A 16 5.34 10.05 3.81
C SER A 16 4.70 9.24 4.93
N GLY A 17 5.37 9.16 6.09
CA GLY A 17 4.84 8.44 7.25
C GLY A 17 3.43 8.91 7.68
N TYR A 18 3.15 10.21 7.60
CA TYR A 18 1.81 10.76 7.85
C TYR A 18 0.75 10.20 6.89
N ARG A 19 1.03 10.20 5.58
CA ARG A 19 0.09 9.65 4.58
C ARG A 19 -0.09 8.15 4.75
N LEU A 20 0.99 7.43 5.04
CA LEU A 20 0.95 6.00 5.31
C LEU A 20 0.04 5.70 6.51
N LEU A 21 0.21 6.41 7.64
CA LEU A 21 -0.68 6.26 8.81
C LEU A 21 -2.16 6.53 8.49
N LYS A 22 -2.44 7.55 7.65
CA LYS A 22 -3.82 7.83 7.21
C LYS A 22 -4.44 6.70 6.38
N VAL A 23 -3.63 5.90 5.67
CA VAL A 23 -4.11 4.71 4.96
C VAL A 23 -4.52 3.62 5.96
N PHE A 24 -3.69 3.36 6.97
CA PHE A 24 -3.95 2.32 7.98
C PHE A 24 -5.12 2.67 8.93
N GLY A 25 -5.35 3.95 9.21
CA GLY A 25 -6.51 4.42 9.99
C GLY A 25 -6.61 3.82 11.39
N ASP A 26 -7.81 3.85 11.97
CA ASP A 26 -8.07 3.50 13.37
C ASP A 26 -8.19 1.98 13.64
N GLY A 27 -7.66 1.14 12.74
CA GLY A 27 -7.47 -0.30 12.99
C GLY A 27 -8.63 -1.24 12.65
N ASN A 28 -9.75 -0.76 12.10
CA ASN A 28 -10.92 -1.58 11.75
C ASN A 28 -10.99 -2.03 10.27
N LYS A 29 -9.92 -1.84 9.49
CA LYS A 29 -9.88 -2.28 8.09
C LYS A 29 -9.38 -3.71 7.99
N ASP A 30 -10.02 -4.51 7.13
CA ASP A 30 -9.50 -5.82 6.80
C ASP A 30 -8.23 -5.72 5.93
N PRO A 31 -7.45 -6.81 5.80
CA PRO A 31 -6.24 -6.78 5.00
C PRO A 31 -6.46 -6.41 3.53
N ALA A 32 -7.57 -6.78 2.91
CA ALA A 32 -7.83 -6.49 1.50
C ALA A 32 -8.08 -4.98 1.30
N ASP A 33 -8.89 -4.37 2.17
CA ASP A 33 -9.14 -2.93 2.18
C ASP A 33 -7.84 -2.13 2.37
N LEU A 34 -6.96 -2.57 3.27
CA LEU A 34 -5.67 -1.93 3.49
C LEU A 34 -4.79 -1.99 2.23
N TYR A 35 -4.71 -3.14 1.57
CA TYR A 35 -3.94 -3.29 0.34
C TYR A 35 -4.51 -2.42 -0.78
N ARG A 36 -5.83 -2.39 -0.96
CA ARG A 36 -6.50 -1.54 -1.94
C ARG A 36 -6.16 -0.07 -1.72
N ASP A 37 -6.32 0.41 -0.49
CA ASP A 37 -6.11 1.82 -0.16
C ASP A 37 -4.62 2.21 -0.30
N LEU A 38 -3.71 1.29 0.03
CA LEU A 38 -2.27 1.48 -0.17
C LEU A 38 -1.92 1.60 -1.66
N ILE A 39 -2.49 0.73 -2.50
CA ILE A 39 -2.33 0.77 -3.96
C ILE A 39 -2.84 2.11 -4.51
N LEU A 40 -4.06 2.51 -4.15
CA LEU A 40 -4.65 3.78 -4.60
C LEU A 40 -3.84 5.00 -4.17
N ALA A 41 -3.24 4.97 -2.98
CA ALA A 41 -2.45 6.08 -2.48
C ALA A 41 -1.06 6.16 -3.12
N CYS A 42 -0.45 5.02 -3.47
CA CYS A 42 0.93 4.97 -3.95
C CYS A 42 1.06 4.97 -5.48
N VAL A 43 0.07 4.47 -6.22
CA VAL A 43 0.12 4.45 -7.69
C VAL A 43 -0.21 5.84 -8.24
N GLU A 44 0.77 6.46 -8.89
CA GLU A 44 0.60 7.74 -9.58
C GLU A 44 0.07 7.53 -11.00
N GLU A 45 0.64 6.55 -11.71
CA GLU A 45 0.29 6.25 -13.11
C GLU A 45 0.23 4.73 -13.35
N PRO A 46 -0.82 4.23 -14.03
CA PRO A 46 -2.04 4.96 -14.35
C PRO A 46 -2.81 5.30 -13.08
N LYS A 47 -3.59 6.39 -13.10
CA LYS A 47 -4.42 6.75 -11.96
C LYS A 47 -5.56 5.74 -11.83
N LEU A 48 -5.46 4.88 -10.81
CA LEU A 48 -6.43 3.81 -10.57
C LEU A 48 -7.66 4.34 -9.81
N THR A 49 -8.84 3.82 -10.14
CA THR A 49 -10.05 3.97 -9.33
C THR A 49 -10.18 2.81 -8.34
N LYS A 50 -11.05 2.96 -7.35
CA LYS A 50 -11.34 1.92 -6.37
C LYS A 50 -11.79 0.62 -7.05
N GLU A 51 -12.73 0.74 -7.99
CA GLU A 51 -13.32 -0.37 -8.74
C GLU A 51 -12.25 -1.08 -9.57
N GLN A 52 -11.35 -0.33 -10.22
CA GLN A 52 -10.25 -0.92 -11.00
C GLN A 52 -9.29 -1.75 -10.14
N VAL A 53 -9.11 -1.39 -8.87
CA VAL A 53 -8.28 -2.17 -7.95
C VAL A 53 -9.03 -3.40 -7.43
N GLU A 54 -10.33 -3.28 -7.16
CA GLU A 54 -11.18 -4.39 -6.69
C GLU A 54 -11.44 -5.45 -7.76
N GLU A 55 -11.53 -5.06 -9.03
CA GLU A 55 -11.67 -5.96 -10.18
C GLU A 55 -10.32 -6.46 -10.72
N MET A 56 -9.21 -5.97 -10.17
CA MET A 56 -7.87 -6.39 -10.54
C MET A 56 -7.68 -7.88 -10.26
N ASN A 57 -7.06 -8.61 -11.19
CA ASN A 57 -6.76 -10.02 -10.96
C ASN A 57 -5.87 -10.19 -9.70
N ALA A 58 -6.06 -11.31 -8.99
CA ALA A 58 -5.39 -11.56 -7.72
C ALA A 58 -3.86 -11.51 -7.80
N ALA A 59 -3.27 -11.98 -8.90
CA ALA A 59 -1.82 -11.99 -9.07
C ALA A 59 -1.23 -10.57 -9.16
N THR A 60 -1.86 -9.68 -9.95
CA THR A 60 -1.46 -8.28 -10.05
C THR A 60 -1.71 -7.56 -8.73
N PHE A 61 -2.88 -7.75 -8.12
CA PHE A 61 -3.23 -7.09 -6.85
C PHE A 61 -2.24 -7.40 -5.74
N LEU A 62 -1.98 -8.70 -5.49
CA LEU A 62 -1.07 -9.13 -4.44
C LEU A 62 0.38 -8.70 -4.72
N LYS A 63 0.83 -8.81 -5.98
CA LYS A 63 2.20 -8.42 -6.33
C LYS A 63 2.43 -6.92 -6.21
N LEU A 64 1.49 -6.10 -6.70
CA LEU A 64 1.56 -4.65 -6.59
C LEU A 64 1.54 -4.20 -5.13
N GLY A 65 0.62 -4.74 -4.33
CA GLY A 65 0.55 -4.46 -2.90
C GLY A 65 1.82 -4.90 -2.14
N ALA A 66 2.40 -6.05 -2.49
CA ALA A 66 3.65 -6.52 -1.87
C ALA A 66 4.84 -5.61 -2.21
N GLU A 67 5.01 -5.20 -3.48
CA GLU A 67 6.08 -4.27 -3.87
C GLU A 67 5.93 -2.90 -3.22
N ILE A 68 4.70 -2.39 -3.11
CA ILE A 68 4.43 -1.14 -2.38
C ILE A 68 4.71 -1.33 -0.88
N THR A 69 4.36 -2.47 -0.29
CA THR A 69 4.68 -2.75 1.12
C THR A 69 6.18 -2.78 1.36
N LYS A 70 6.96 -3.42 0.47
CA LYS A 70 8.44 -3.41 0.51
C LYS A 70 9.01 -2.00 0.43
N LEU A 71 8.44 -1.14 -0.42
CA LEU A 71 8.82 0.28 -0.53
C LEU A 71 8.69 1.03 0.81
N HIS A 72 7.78 0.60 1.68
CA HIS A 72 7.50 1.19 2.99
C HIS A 72 8.01 0.36 4.18
N ALA A 73 8.77 -0.71 3.94
CA ALA A 73 9.11 -1.69 4.98
C ALA A 73 9.76 -1.05 6.23
N SER A 74 10.72 -0.13 6.03
CA SER A 74 11.38 0.57 7.12
C SER A 74 10.42 1.43 7.96
N ASP A 75 9.44 2.06 7.32
CA ASP A 75 8.49 2.93 8.01
C ASP A 75 7.45 2.12 8.78
N LEU A 76 7.03 0.99 8.20
CA LEU A 76 6.13 0.04 8.86
C LEU A 76 6.79 -0.62 10.08
N GLU A 77 8.07 -0.98 9.99
CA GLU A 77 8.85 -1.48 11.13
C GLU A 77 8.93 -0.42 12.24
N ASN A 78 9.21 0.84 11.88
CA ASN A 78 9.21 1.95 12.84
C ASN A 78 7.84 2.13 13.51
N PHE A 79 6.73 1.98 12.78
CA PHE A 79 5.39 2.06 13.38
C PHE A 79 5.11 0.93 14.36
N GLN A 80 5.50 -0.30 14.04
CA GLN A 80 5.37 -1.43 14.96
C GLN A 80 6.19 -1.19 16.24
N ASN A 81 7.41 -0.68 16.11
CA ASN A 81 8.25 -0.35 17.25
C ASN A 81 7.63 0.74 18.14
N ILE A 82 7.08 1.81 17.56
CA ILE A 82 6.36 2.86 18.31
C ILE A 82 5.14 2.28 19.02
N ALA A 83 4.31 1.50 18.31
CA ALA A 83 3.11 0.89 18.88
C ALA A 83 3.43 -0.06 20.05
N ASN A 84 4.56 -0.75 19.99
CA ASN A 84 5.04 -1.63 21.06
C ASN A 84 5.59 -0.84 22.26
N LEU A 85 6.21 0.32 22.05
CA LEU A 85 6.65 1.21 23.12
C LEU A 85 5.47 1.82 23.89
N SER A 86 4.37 2.17 23.22
CA SER A 86 3.18 2.72 23.87
C SER A 86 2.36 1.71 24.67
N LYS A 87 2.71 0.41 24.61
CA LYS A 87 2.07 -0.67 25.39
C LYS A 87 2.87 -1.08 26.63
N LYS A 88 4.05 -0.49 26.86
CA LYS A 88 4.84 -0.65 28.09
C LYS A 88 4.56 0.49 29.05
#